data_AF-A0A1E4Q597-F1
#
_entry.id   AF-A0A1E4Q597-F1
#
_cell.length_a   1.000
_cell.length_b   1.000
_cell.length_c   1.000
_cell.angle_alpha   90.00
_cell.angle_beta   90.00
_cell.angle_gamma   90.00
#
_symmetry.space_group_name_H-M   'P 1'
#
loop_
_entity.id
_entity.type
_entity.pdbx_description
1 polymer ?
#
loop_
_entity_poly.entity_id
_entity_poly.type
_entity_poly.pdbx_seq_one_letter_code
_entity_poly.pdbx_strand_id
1 'polypeptide(L)'
;MQLLLVFEDQWSVPVWPNSRLEKALGIQRARADTDELEELLGERIAACLERALEACLDSDLQVPSENQVRYATDIAKELALPLPAETLQFRGAAHDFIARFDPAFRQSREYRRRSRALDKE
;
A
#
# COMPACT_ATOMS: atom_id res chain seq x y z
N MET A 1 3.95 25.31 -19.75
CA MET A 1 4.23 25.34 -18.30
C MET A 1 4.85 24.00 -17.94
N GLN A 2 6.04 23.95 -17.33
CA GLN A 2 6.64 22.67 -16.93
C GLN A 2 6.24 22.34 -15.49
N LEU A 3 5.72 21.14 -15.27
CA LEU A 3 5.49 20.60 -13.93
C LEU A 3 6.63 19.63 -13.59
N LEU A 4 7.17 19.76 -12.38
CA LEU A 4 8.24 18.91 -11.86
C LEU A 4 7.79 18.33 -10.53
N LEU A 5 7.83 17.00 -10.43
CA LEU A 5 7.78 16.32 -9.14
C LEU A 5 9.21 16.23 -8.64
N VAL A 6 9.49 16.81 -7.48
CA VAL A 6 10.83 16.85 -6.89
C VAL A 6 10.81 16.03 -5.62
N PHE A 7 11.73 15.08 -5.52
CA PHE A 7 11.92 14.25 -4.34
C PHE A 7 13.10 14.79 -3.52
N GLU A 8 13.08 14.56 -2.20
CA GLU A 8 14.10 15.08 -1.28
C GLU A 8 15.51 14.57 -1.59
N ASP A 9 15.61 13.36 -2.11
CA ASP A 9 16.83 12.69 -2.59
C ASP A 9 17.23 13.12 -4.02
N GLN A 10 16.74 14.28 -4.46
CA GLN A 10 17.21 15.06 -5.61
C GLN A 10 16.92 14.48 -6.99
N TRP A 11 16.17 13.39 -7.12
CA TRP A 11 15.61 13.02 -8.42
C TRP A 11 14.32 13.79 -8.66
N SER A 12 14.02 14.03 -9.94
CA SER A 12 12.81 14.73 -10.35
C SER A 12 12.18 14.05 -11.55
N VAL A 13 10.86 14.01 -11.56
CA VAL A 13 10.09 13.46 -12.68
C VAL A 13 9.41 14.61 -13.42
N PRO A 14 9.75 14.84 -14.70
CA PRO A 14 9.06 15.83 -15.50
C PRO A 14 7.65 15.35 -15.84
N VAL A 15 6.67 16.21 -15.60
CA VAL A 15 5.28 16.00 -15.98
C VAL A 15 4.93 16.96 -17.11
N TRP A 16 4.37 16.41 -18.19
CA TRP A 16 4.04 17.15 -19.41
C TRP A 16 2.52 17.34 -19.52
N PRO A 17 1.95 18.36 -18.87
CA PRO A 17 0.53 18.65 -18.99
C PRO A 17 0.18 19.05 -20.43
N ASN A 18 -0.96 18.58 -20.93
CA ASN A 18 -1.49 19.09 -22.19
C ASN A 18 -2.01 20.52 -22.03
N SER A 19 -2.21 21.22 -23.15
CA SER A 19 -2.63 22.64 -23.17
C SER A 19 -3.94 22.90 -22.41
N ARG A 20 -4.87 21.94 -22.40
CA ARG A 20 -6.12 22.03 -21.63
C ARG A 20 -5.83 22.02 -20.12
N LEU A 21 -5.00 21.10 -19.65
CA LEU A 21 -4.65 20.97 -18.24
C LEU A 21 -3.87 22.19 -17.74
N GLU A 22 -2.90 22.68 -18.53
CA GLU A 22 -2.16 23.90 -18.21
C GLU A 22 -3.09 25.09 -17.98
N LYS A 23 -4.03 25.32 -18.92
CA LYS A 23 -5.01 26.41 -18.81
C LYS A 23 -5.90 26.26 -17.58
N ALA A 24 -6.36 25.04 -17.29
CA ALA A 24 -7.22 24.78 -16.13
C ALA A 24 -6.50 25.02 -14.80
N LEU A 25 -5.24 24.60 -14.68
CA LEU A 25 -4.41 24.86 -13.50
C LEU A 25 -4.16 26.35 -13.30
N GLY A 26 -3.90 27.09 -14.39
CA GLY A 26 -3.79 28.55 -14.34
C GLY A 26 -5.05 29.23 -13.81
N ILE A 27 -6.23 28.78 -14.25
CA ILE A 27 -7.52 29.28 -13.74
C ILE A 27 -7.72 28.92 -12.27
N GLN A 28 -7.37 27.70 -11.85
CA GLN A 28 -7.50 27.28 -10.45
C GLN A 28 -6.59 28.07 -9.53
N ARG A 29 -5.33 28.29 -9.94
CA ARG A 29 -4.40 29.14 -9.20
C ARG A 29 -4.90 30.57 -9.08
N ALA A 30 -5.40 31.16 -10.17
CA ALA A 30 -5.97 32.51 -10.15
C ALA A 30 -7.25 32.63 -9.30
N ARG A 31 -7.96 31.54 -9.05
CA ARG A 31 -9.12 31.50 -8.12
C ARG A 31 -8.69 31.33 -6.67
N ALA A 32 -7.54 30.74 -6.44
CA ALA A 32 -6.93 30.58 -5.13
C ALA A 32 -6.16 31.86 -4.73
N ASP A 33 -6.75 33.03 -4.95
CA ASP A 33 -6.15 34.36 -4.70
C ASP A 33 -6.07 34.73 -3.20
N THR A 34 -6.35 33.74 -2.33
CA THR A 34 -6.24 33.84 -0.88
C THR A 34 -5.46 32.64 -0.36
N ASP A 35 -4.60 32.85 0.64
CA ASP A 35 -3.72 31.83 1.21
C ASP A 35 -4.46 30.52 1.57
N GLU A 36 -5.66 30.61 2.16
CA GLU A 36 -6.48 29.44 2.53
C GLU A 36 -6.88 28.56 1.33
N LEU A 37 -7.16 29.18 0.18
CA LEU A 37 -7.59 28.44 -1.02
C LEU A 37 -6.39 27.82 -1.76
N GLU A 38 -5.23 28.45 -1.66
CA GLU A 38 -3.98 27.90 -2.20
C GLU A 38 -3.57 26.64 -1.42
N GLU A 39 -3.68 26.67 -0.09
CA GLU A 39 -3.42 25.51 0.77
C GLU A 39 -4.37 24.35 0.45
N LEU A 40 -5.68 24.60 0.40
CA LEU A 40 -6.67 23.57 0.04
C LEU A 40 -6.47 23.00 -1.37
N LEU A 41 -6.03 23.81 -2.33
CA LEU A 41 -5.67 23.32 -3.66
C LEU A 41 -4.42 22.42 -3.59
N GLY A 42 -3.41 22.83 -2.83
CA GLY A 42 -2.20 22.05 -2.57
C GLY A 42 -2.50 20.69 -1.96
N GLU A 43 -3.28 20.64 -0.88
CA GLU A 43 -3.69 19.40 -0.21
C GLU A 43 -4.42 18.44 -1.16
N ARG A 44 -5.34 18.97 -1.98
CA ARG A 44 -6.08 18.17 -2.96
C ARG A 44 -5.17 17.59 -4.02
N ILE A 45 -4.20 18.36 -4.51
CA ILE A 45 -3.20 17.88 -5.47
C ILE A 45 -2.33 16.81 -4.82
N ALA A 46 -1.83 17.04 -3.60
CA ALA A 46 -1.00 16.11 -2.85
C ALA A 46 -1.69 14.75 -2.66
N ALA A 47 -2.93 14.74 -2.17
CA ALA A 47 -3.71 13.51 -1.97
C ALA A 47 -4.04 12.77 -3.28
N CYS A 48 -4.14 13.48 -4.40
CA CYS A 48 -4.29 12.84 -5.72
C CYS A 48 -2.97 12.23 -6.20
N LEU A 49 -1.86 12.93 -5.96
CA LEU A 49 -0.54 12.49 -6.36
C LEU A 49 -0.07 11.28 -5.54
N GLU A 50 -0.31 11.26 -4.23
CA GLU A 50 -0.01 10.13 -3.35
C GLU A 50 -0.60 8.82 -3.90
N ARG A 51 -1.91 8.81 -4.16
CA ARG A 51 -2.61 7.65 -4.75
C ARG A 51 -2.07 7.26 -6.13
N ALA A 52 -1.68 8.25 -6.94
CA ALA A 52 -1.11 7.98 -8.26
C ALA A 52 0.29 7.34 -8.14
N LEU A 53 1.10 7.82 -7.20
CA LEU A 53 2.43 7.28 -6.92
C LEU A 53 2.35 5.85 -6.37
N GLU A 54 1.44 5.57 -5.43
CA GLU A 54 1.18 4.21 -4.95
C GLU A 54 0.83 3.25 -6.09
N ALA A 55 0.02 3.70 -7.06
CA ALA A 55 -0.37 2.91 -8.21
C ALA A 55 0.78 2.66 -9.20
N CYS A 56 1.82 3.49 -9.17
CA CYS A 56 3.03 3.33 -9.99
C CYS A 56 4.07 2.39 -9.37
N LEU A 57 3.91 1.98 -8.11
CA LEU A 57 4.83 1.04 -7.47
C LEU A 57 4.72 -0.36 -8.07
N ASP A 58 5.86 -1.04 -8.13
CA ASP A 58 5.91 -2.47 -8.42
C ASP A 58 4.99 -3.25 -7.47
N SER A 59 4.39 -4.33 -7.98
CA SER A 59 3.30 -5.03 -7.29
C SER A 59 3.69 -5.54 -5.89
N ASP A 60 4.94 -5.91 -5.69
CA ASP A 60 5.50 -6.39 -4.43
C ASP A 60 5.73 -5.26 -3.40
N LEU A 61 5.96 -4.04 -3.87
CA LEU A 61 6.11 -2.84 -3.02
C LEU A 61 4.78 -2.21 -2.63
N GLN A 62 3.68 -2.60 -3.26
CA GLN A 62 2.34 -2.15 -2.88
C GLN A 62 1.92 -2.70 -1.50
N VAL A 63 0.92 -2.09 -0.89
CA VAL A 63 0.33 -2.57 0.36
C VAL A 63 -0.26 -3.99 0.16
N PRO A 64 -0.05 -4.93 1.10
CA PRO A 64 -0.70 -6.23 1.07
C PRO A 64 -2.23 -6.11 1.12
N SER A 65 -2.93 -7.04 0.50
CA SER A 65 -4.40 -7.12 0.64
C SER A 65 -4.82 -7.51 2.06
N GLU A 66 -6.02 -7.12 2.48
CA GLU A 66 -6.60 -7.52 3.78
C GLU A 66 -6.58 -9.05 3.99
N ASN A 67 -6.81 -9.81 2.91
CA ASN A 67 -6.75 -11.27 2.96
C ASN A 67 -5.33 -11.78 3.24
N GLN A 68 -4.31 -11.18 2.64
CA GLN A 68 -2.91 -11.52 2.92
C GLN A 68 -2.54 -11.17 4.37
N VAL A 69 -2.89 -9.97 4.84
CA VAL A 69 -2.62 -9.55 6.23
C VAL A 69 -3.29 -10.49 7.23
N ARG A 70 -4.57 -10.81 7.01
CA ARG A 70 -5.32 -11.74 7.87
C ARG A 70 -4.68 -13.12 7.86
N TYR A 71 -4.31 -13.63 6.68
CA TYR A 71 -3.74 -14.97 6.55
C TYR A 71 -2.36 -15.08 7.20
N ALA A 72 -1.47 -14.10 6.98
CA ALA A 72 -0.17 -14.03 7.62
C ALA A 72 -0.29 -13.93 9.16
N THR A 73 -1.27 -13.16 9.65
CA THR A 73 -1.56 -13.05 11.09
C THR A 73 -2.03 -14.38 11.68
N ASP A 74 -2.90 -15.11 10.98
CA ASP A 74 -3.36 -16.43 11.42
C ASP A 74 -2.20 -17.45 11.47
N ILE A 75 -1.33 -17.43 10.47
CA ILE A 75 -0.11 -18.25 10.42
C ILE A 75 0.78 -17.95 11.63
N ALA A 76 1.07 -16.67 11.88
CA ALA A 76 1.93 -16.25 12.99
C ALA A 76 1.38 -16.71 14.35
N LYS A 77 0.07 -16.56 14.56
CA LYS A 77 -0.60 -16.99 15.81
C LYS A 77 -0.59 -18.51 15.99
N GLU A 78 -0.89 -19.25 14.92
CA GLU A 78 -0.95 -20.71 14.95
C GLU A 78 0.40 -21.34 15.27
N LEU A 79 1.46 -20.82 14.64
CA LEU A 79 2.81 -21.37 14.74
C LEU A 79 3.65 -20.69 15.84
N ALA A 80 3.03 -19.79 16.62
CA ALA A 80 3.69 -18.97 17.64
C ALA A 80 4.94 -18.23 17.12
N LEU A 81 4.85 -17.68 15.90
CA LEU A 81 5.91 -16.93 15.24
C LEU A 81 5.71 -15.42 15.44
N PRO A 82 6.79 -14.63 15.52
CA PRO A 82 6.68 -13.18 15.38
C PRO A 82 6.26 -12.82 13.94
N LEU A 83 5.42 -11.80 13.79
CA LEU A 83 5.04 -11.26 12.50
C LEU A 83 5.91 -10.03 12.19
N PRO A 84 6.81 -10.09 11.19
CA PRO A 84 7.63 -8.94 10.82
C PRO A 84 6.78 -7.74 10.38
N ALA A 85 7.21 -6.52 10.68
CA ALA A 85 6.49 -5.30 10.29
C ALA A 85 6.35 -5.18 8.77
N GLU A 86 7.39 -5.56 8.03
CA GLU A 86 7.43 -5.55 6.56
C GLU A 86 6.31 -6.40 5.95
N THR A 87 5.94 -7.52 6.58
CA THR A 87 4.79 -8.37 6.16
C THR A 87 3.46 -7.62 6.16
N LEU A 88 3.35 -6.55 6.97
CA LEU A 88 2.15 -5.70 7.03
C LEU A 88 2.25 -4.49 6.08
N GLN A 89 3.45 -4.13 5.66
CA GLN A 89 3.72 -2.92 4.86
C GLN A 89 3.85 -3.21 3.37
N PHE A 90 4.44 -4.35 3.00
CA PHE A 90 4.78 -4.68 1.62
C PHE A 90 4.19 -6.02 1.18
N ARG A 91 3.50 -6.03 0.04
CA ARG A 91 2.82 -7.20 -0.52
C ARG A 91 3.79 -8.35 -0.79
N GLY A 92 5.00 -8.06 -1.25
CA GLY A 92 6.06 -9.03 -1.49
C GLY A 92 6.47 -9.73 -0.19
N ALA A 93 6.81 -8.97 0.84
CA ALA A 93 7.14 -9.52 2.15
C ALA A 93 5.98 -10.35 2.75
N ALA A 94 4.73 -9.93 2.51
CA ALA A 94 3.57 -10.72 2.90
C ALA A 94 3.45 -12.04 2.14
N HIS A 95 3.67 -12.00 0.81
CA HIS A 95 3.68 -13.19 -0.03
C HIS A 95 4.76 -14.18 0.43
N ASP A 96 5.98 -13.71 0.65
CA ASP A 96 7.11 -14.55 1.06
C ASP A 96 6.90 -15.19 2.43
N PHE A 97 6.39 -14.41 3.40
CA PHE A 97 6.05 -14.93 4.73
C PHE A 97 4.99 -16.03 4.63
N ILE A 98 3.91 -15.79 3.87
CA ILE A 98 2.84 -16.77 3.68
C ILE A 98 3.40 -18.01 2.99
N ALA A 99 4.12 -17.86 1.88
CA ALA A 99 4.66 -18.97 1.10
C ALA A 99 5.60 -19.86 1.94
N ARG A 100 6.41 -19.23 2.79
CA ARG A 100 7.35 -19.94 3.68
C ARG A 100 6.67 -20.79 4.74
N PHE A 101 5.58 -20.30 5.34
CA PHE A 101 4.97 -20.92 6.52
C PHE A 101 3.61 -21.61 6.27
N ASP A 102 3.00 -21.42 5.10
CA ASP A 102 1.73 -22.06 4.71
C ASP A 102 1.77 -23.59 4.86
N PRO A 103 2.83 -24.32 4.45
CA PRO A 103 2.87 -25.78 4.61
C PRO A 103 2.75 -26.21 6.09
N ALA A 104 3.50 -25.58 6.99
CA ALA A 104 3.47 -25.88 8.43
C ALA A 104 2.14 -25.49 9.07
N PHE A 105 1.59 -24.35 8.65
CA PHE A 105 0.27 -23.88 9.11
C PHE A 105 -0.85 -24.86 8.77
N ARG A 106 -0.87 -25.38 7.54
CA ARG A 106 -1.84 -26.39 7.11
C ARG A 106 -1.71 -27.68 7.92
N GLN A 107 -0.48 -28.16 8.11
CA GLN A 107 -0.21 -29.37 8.89
C GLN A 107 -0.69 -29.23 10.34
N SER A 108 -0.41 -28.10 10.99
CA SER A 108 -0.88 -27.82 12.37
C SER A 108 -2.41 -27.84 12.46
N ARG A 109 -3.09 -27.21 11.49
CA ARG A 109 -4.56 -27.19 11.46
C ARG A 109 -5.17 -28.57 11.24
N GLU A 110 -4.57 -29.41 10.41
CA GLU A 110 -5.01 -30.80 10.21
C GLU A 110 -4.87 -31.62 11.50
N TYR A 111 -3.72 -31.52 12.17
CA TYR A 111 -3.49 -32.21 13.44
C TYR A 111 -4.55 -31.81 14.49
N ARG A 112 -4.79 -30.51 14.65
CA ARG A 112 -5.80 -30.01 15.60
C ARG A 112 -7.22 -30.48 15.26
N ARG A 113 -7.58 -30.48 13.97
CA ARG A 113 -8.91 -30.95 13.52
C ARG A 113 -9.11 -32.43 13.86
N ARG A 114 -8.09 -33.27 13.65
CA ARG A 114 -8.13 -34.69 14.00
C ARG A 114 -8.24 -34.91 15.50
N SER A 115 -7.43 -34.21 16.30
CA SER A 115 -7.49 -34.30 17.77
C SER A 115 -8.89 -33.99 18.30
N ARG A 116 -9.52 -32.91 17.83
CA ARG A 116 -10.87 -32.51 18.26
C ARG A 116 -11.99 -33.46 17.81
N ALA A 117 -11.76 -34.27 16.79
CA ALA A 117 -12.73 -35.28 16.35
C ALA A 117 -12.68 -36.51 17.27
N LEU A 118 -11.49 -36.86 17.76
CA LEU A 118 -11.28 -37.97 18.70
C LEU A 118 -11.81 -37.64 20.11
N ASP A 119 -11.78 -36.37 20.53
CA ASP A 119 -12.32 -35.94 21.84
C ASP A 119 -13.87 -35.95 21.91
N LYS A 120 -14.56 -36.25 20.81
CA LYS A 120 -16.04 -36.23 20.72
C LYS A 120 -16.68 -37.62 20.65
N GLU A 121 -15.89 -38.69 20.65
CA GLU A 121 -16.33 -40.09 20.73
C GLU A 121 -16.22 -40.62 22.16
#